data_AF-A0A5N4CUM9-F1
#
_entry.id   AF-A0A5N4CUM9-F1
#
_cell.length_a   1.000
_cell.length_b   1.000
_cell.length_c   1.000
_cell.angle_alpha   90.00
_cell.angle_beta   90.00
_cell.angle_gamma   90.00
#
_symmetry.space_group_name_H-M   'P 1'
#
loop_
_entity.id
_entity.type
_entity.pdbx_description
1 polymer ?
#
loop_
_entity_poly.entity_id
_entity_poly.type
_entity_poly.pdbx_seq_one_letter_code
_entity_poly.pdbx_strand_id
1 'polypeptide(L)'
;MATLKEKLIAPVAEEEAMVPNNKITVEGVGQVGMACSISILGKSLADKLALVDVLKDKLKGKMVDLQHGSLFLQTPKIELNPEVGIDNDSENCKEVHTLVVESAYEIIKLKGHTNWAVGLSVADLIESMLKNLSRIYPVSTMVKGMYGIENEVFLSLPGINQCYQPEVER
;
A
#
# COMPACT_ATOMS: atom_id res chain seq x y z
N MET A 1 11.68 22.35 -40.32
CA MET A 1 11.95 23.26 -39.17
C MET A 1 12.07 22.41 -37.93
N ALA A 2 13.05 22.68 -37.06
CA ALA A 2 13.18 21.95 -35.79
C ALA A 2 12.00 22.23 -34.85
N THR A 3 11.53 21.21 -34.13
CA THR A 3 10.40 21.32 -33.19
C THR A 3 10.77 22.10 -31.94
N LEU A 4 9.77 22.50 -31.14
CA LEU A 4 10.03 23.20 -29.87
C LEU A 4 10.83 22.34 -28.89
N LYS A 5 10.61 21.00 -28.89
CA LYS A 5 11.35 20.03 -28.07
C LYS A 5 12.84 20.04 -28.42
N GLU A 6 13.17 19.92 -29.70
CA GLU A 6 14.57 19.92 -30.21
C GLU A 6 15.34 21.21 -29.90
N LYS A 7 14.63 22.34 -29.76
CA LYS A 7 15.24 23.64 -29.42
C LYS A 7 15.46 23.84 -27.91
N LEU A 8 14.68 23.16 -27.07
CA LEU A 8 14.71 23.31 -25.61
C LEU A 8 15.46 22.18 -24.90
N ILE A 9 15.48 20.98 -25.48
CA ILE A 9 16.05 19.78 -24.88
C ILE A 9 16.99 19.12 -25.90
N ALA A 10 18.29 19.24 -25.65
CA ALA A 10 19.31 18.52 -26.41
C ALA A 10 19.55 17.14 -25.77
N PRO A 11 19.43 16.02 -26.51
CA PRO A 11 19.77 14.70 -25.98
C PRO A 11 21.29 14.60 -25.77
N VAL A 12 21.69 14.12 -24.59
CA VAL A 12 23.11 13.94 -24.21
C VAL A 12 23.60 12.52 -24.51
N ALA A 13 22.68 11.56 -24.59
CA ALA A 13 22.91 10.17 -24.97
C ALA A 13 21.67 9.62 -25.72
N GLU A 14 21.77 8.41 -26.26
CA GLU A 14 20.59 7.69 -26.76
C GLU A 14 19.62 7.41 -25.60
N GLU A 15 18.31 7.48 -25.88
CA GLU A 15 17.25 7.34 -24.88
C GLU A 15 17.05 5.85 -24.55
N GLU A 16 17.97 5.27 -23.77
CA GLU A 16 17.78 3.92 -23.21
C GLU A 16 16.46 3.87 -22.44
N ALA A 17 15.70 2.80 -22.64
CA ALA A 17 14.37 2.66 -22.06
C ALA A 17 14.46 2.60 -20.53
N MET A 18 14.18 3.73 -19.86
CA MET A 18 14.25 3.89 -18.41
C MET A 18 13.53 2.74 -17.69
N VAL A 19 14.32 1.81 -17.15
CA VAL A 19 13.82 0.72 -16.32
C VAL A 19 13.40 1.33 -14.98
N PRO A 20 12.13 1.22 -14.58
CA PRO A 20 11.69 1.72 -13.29
C PRO A 20 12.30 0.85 -12.18
N ASN A 21 13.05 1.46 -11.25
CA ASN A 21 13.63 0.73 -10.12
C ASN A 21 12.51 0.17 -9.22
N ASN A 22 11.59 1.03 -8.79
CA ASN A 22 10.47 0.69 -7.93
C ASN A 22 9.15 0.73 -8.71
N LYS A 23 8.86 -0.36 -9.44
CA LYS A 23 7.57 -0.56 -10.11
C LYS A 23 6.57 -1.25 -9.19
N ILE A 24 5.44 -0.62 -8.92
CA ILE A 24 4.30 -1.25 -8.23
C ILE A 24 3.14 -1.42 -9.23
N THR A 25 2.42 -2.54 -9.11
CA THR A 25 1.20 -2.80 -9.90
C THR A 25 0.03 -3.01 -8.95
N VAL A 26 -1.10 -2.33 -9.19
CA VAL A 26 -2.36 -2.50 -8.44
C VAL A 26 -3.39 -3.12 -9.38
N GLU A 27 -3.93 -4.26 -8.97
CA GLU A 27 -5.01 -4.95 -9.67
C GLU A 27 -6.37 -4.60 -9.04
N GLY A 28 -7.32 -4.18 -9.87
CA GLY A 28 -8.64 -3.68 -9.51
C GLY A 28 -8.65 -2.20 -9.12
N VAL A 29 -9.20 -1.32 -9.98
CA VAL A 29 -9.46 0.10 -9.66
C VAL A 29 -10.80 0.29 -8.92
N GLY A 30 -11.05 -0.58 -7.94
CA GLY A 30 -12.14 -0.46 -6.98
C GLY A 30 -11.89 0.65 -5.95
N GLN A 31 -12.80 0.81 -4.99
CA GLN A 31 -12.64 1.77 -3.90
C GLN A 31 -11.35 1.52 -3.11
N VAL A 32 -11.04 0.25 -2.82
CA VAL A 32 -9.80 -0.16 -2.14
C VAL A 32 -8.57 0.09 -3.01
N GLY A 33 -8.54 -0.39 -4.25
CA GLY A 33 -7.38 -0.22 -5.14
C GLY A 33 -7.05 1.24 -5.44
N MET A 34 -8.04 2.12 -5.55
CA MET A 34 -7.81 3.56 -5.65
C MET A 34 -7.22 4.15 -4.37
N ALA A 35 -7.67 3.71 -3.19
CA ALA A 35 -7.09 4.12 -1.90
C ALA A 35 -5.63 3.63 -1.75
N CYS A 36 -5.33 2.38 -2.11
CA CYS A 36 -3.95 1.89 -2.18
C CYS A 36 -3.10 2.74 -3.14
N SER A 37 -3.62 3.00 -4.35
CA SER A 37 -2.92 3.77 -5.39
C SER A 37 -2.54 5.18 -4.92
N ILE A 38 -3.47 5.92 -4.32
CA ILE A 38 -3.19 7.27 -3.83
C ILE A 38 -2.28 7.27 -2.59
N SER A 39 -2.37 6.26 -1.71
CA SER A 39 -1.44 6.12 -0.58
C SER A 39 -0.01 5.75 -1.01
N ILE A 40 0.14 4.91 -2.04
CA ILE A 40 1.44 4.55 -2.64
C ILE A 40 2.09 5.76 -3.32
N LEU A 41 1.32 6.50 -4.11
CA LEU A 41 1.80 7.71 -4.79
C LEU A 41 2.10 8.83 -3.78
N GLY A 42 1.23 9.04 -2.78
CA GLY A 42 1.43 10.05 -1.75
C GLY A 42 2.68 9.80 -0.91
N LYS A 43 2.95 8.55 -0.51
CA LYS A 43 4.19 8.17 0.18
C LYS A 43 5.44 8.11 -0.74
N SER A 44 5.32 8.44 -2.02
CA SER A 44 6.39 8.37 -3.03
C SER A 44 7.10 7.02 -3.08
N LEU A 45 6.33 5.92 -3.02
CA LEU A 45 6.88 4.56 -2.94
C LEU A 45 7.16 3.90 -4.29
N ALA A 46 6.58 4.41 -5.39
CA ALA A 46 6.75 3.87 -6.73
C ALA A 46 7.25 4.94 -7.71
N ASP A 47 8.32 4.62 -8.46
CA ASP A 47 8.72 5.38 -9.64
C ASP A 47 7.73 5.16 -10.79
N LYS A 48 7.07 3.99 -10.79
CA LYS A 48 6.06 3.61 -11.79
C LYS A 48 4.93 2.82 -11.14
N LEU A 49 3.76 3.45 -11.04
CA LEU A 49 2.51 2.76 -10.70
C LEU A 49 1.83 2.27 -11.99
N ALA A 50 1.53 0.97 -12.05
CA ALA A 50 0.68 0.38 -13.08
C ALA A 50 -0.69 0.01 -12.48
N LEU A 51 -1.77 0.29 -13.22
CA LEU A 51 -3.13 -0.08 -12.83
C LEU A 51 -3.67 -1.12 -13.82
N VAL A 52 -4.32 -2.15 -13.31
CA VAL A 52 -4.93 -3.23 -14.11
C VAL A 52 -6.38 -3.43 -13.64
N ASP A 53 -7.34 -3.46 -14.55
CA ASP A 53 -8.75 -3.76 -14.26
C ASP A 53 -9.43 -4.27 -15.55
N VAL A 54 -10.48 -5.09 -15.40
CA VAL A 54 -11.29 -5.57 -16.53
C VAL A 54 -12.19 -4.47 -17.13
N LEU A 55 -12.56 -3.47 -16.33
CA LEU A 55 -13.42 -2.34 -16.71
C LEU A 55 -12.61 -1.21 -17.36
N LYS A 56 -12.29 -1.35 -18.65
CA LYS A 56 -11.41 -0.44 -19.42
C LYS A 56 -11.75 1.05 -19.29
N ASP A 57 -13.01 1.45 -19.39
CA ASP A 57 -13.39 2.87 -19.32
C ASP A 57 -13.20 3.46 -17.92
N LYS A 58 -13.52 2.66 -16.88
CA LYS A 58 -13.29 3.01 -15.48
C LYS A 58 -11.79 3.11 -15.19
N LEU A 59 -10.99 2.18 -15.69
CA LEU A 59 -9.53 2.19 -15.61
C LEU A 59 -8.94 3.45 -16.25
N LYS A 60 -9.36 3.78 -17.48
CA LYS A 60 -8.91 4.99 -18.18
C LYS A 60 -9.31 6.26 -17.45
N GLY A 61 -10.56 6.36 -16.98
CA GLY A 61 -11.04 7.49 -16.19
C GLY A 61 -10.22 7.68 -14.91
N LYS A 62 -9.95 6.60 -14.17
CA LYS A 62 -9.14 6.64 -12.94
C LYS A 62 -7.66 6.89 -13.15
N MET A 63 -7.09 6.46 -14.28
CA MET A 63 -5.73 6.82 -14.66
C MET A 63 -5.60 8.33 -14.92
N VAL A 64 -6.55 8.93 -15.66
CA VAL A 64 -6.54 10.37 -15.96
C VAL A 64 -6.75 11.21 -14.69
N ASP A 65 -7.65 10.77 -13.79
CA ASP A 65 -7.91 11.36 -12.46
C ASP A 65 -6.59 11.50 -11.66
N LEU A 66 -5.81 10.41 -11.57
CA LEU A 66 -4.49 10.42 -10.90
C LEU A 66 -3.43 11.26 -11.64
N GLN A 67 -3.43 11.23 -12.98
CA GLN A 67 -2.48 12.02 -13.79
C GLN A 67 -2.68 13.53 -13.61
N HIS A 68 -3.93 14.00 -13.51
CA HIS A 68 -4.21 15.40 -13.18
C HIS A 68 -3.79 15.77 -11.76
N GLY A 69 -3.91 14.84 -10.80
CA GLY A 69 -3.43 15.02 -9.43
C GLY A 69 -1.89 15.02 -9.28
N SER A 70 -1.15 14.50 -10.27
CA SER A 70 0.30 14.25 -10.23
C SER A 70 1.15 15.50 -9.88
N LEU A 71 0.66 16.69 -10.20
CA LEU A 71 1.36 17.95 -9.90
C LEU A 71 1.40 18.31 -8.39
N PHE A 72 0.49 17.76 -7.59
CA PHE A 72 0.27 18.16 -6.19
C PHE A 72 0.72 17.13 -5.15
N LEU A 73 1.36 16.04 -5.59
CA LEU A 73 1.75 14.93 -4.71
C LEU A 73 3.07 15.21 -3.97
N GLN A 74 2.98 16.05 -2.93
CA GLN A 74 4.01 16.22 -1.90
C GLN A 74 3.34 16.27 -0.50
N THR A 75 3.75 15.39 0.41
CA THR A 75 3.19 15.16 1.77
C THR A 75 3.77 16.09 2.84
N PRO A 76 3.05 16.45 3.94
CA PRO A 76 2.84 15.59 5.15
C PRO A 76 1.37 15.69 5.69
N LYS A 77 0.91 15.26 6.87
CA LYS A 77 1.43 14.57 8.09
C LYS A 77 0.26 13.73 8.71
N ILE A 78 0.52 12.78 9.64
CA ILE A 78 -0.50 12.24 10.58
C ILE A 78 0.08 12.26 12.01
N GLU A 79 -0.74 12.62 13.01
CA GLU A 79 -0.41 12.59 14.44
C GLU A 79 -1.18 11.47 15.16
N LEU A 80 -0.60 10.93 16.24
CA LEU A 80 -1.16 9.85 17.05
C LEU A 80 -1.18 10.28 18.52
N ASN A 81 -2.29 10.01 19.21
CA ASN A 81 -2.43 10.25 20.65
C ASN A 81 -1.96 9.00 21.43
N PRO A 82 -0.98 9.10 22.37
CA PRO A 82 -0.30 7.92 22.92
C PRO A 82 -0.96 7.28 24.16
N GLU A 83 -2.14 7.73 24.61
CA GLU A 83 -2.76 7.29 25.88
C GLU A 83 -3.72 6.09 25.74
N VAL A 84 -3.30 4.99 25.10
CA VAL A 84 -4.12 3.76 25.01
C VAL A 84 -3.28 2.51 25.24
N GLY A 85 -3.66 1.72 26.26
CA GLY A 85 -3.24 0.33 26.44
C GLY A 85 -2.24 0.08 27.57
N ILE A 86 -2.70 0.11 28.83
CA ILE A 86 -1.95 -0.40 29.99
C ILE A 86 -2.82 -1.40 30.76
N ASP A 87 -2.26 -2.55 31.15
CA ASP A 87 -2.98 -3.76 31.58
C ASP A 87 -3.57 -3.73 33.02
N ASN A 88 -4.14 -2.62 33.50
CA ASN A 88 -4.78 -2.59 34.83
C ASN A 88 -5.96 -1.62 34.98
N ASP A 89 -6.68 -1.36 33.89
CA ASP A 89 -7.55 -0.20 33.80
C ASP A 89 -9.05 -0.44 34.09
N SER A 90 -9.73 0.65 34.46
CA SER A 90 -11.18 0.71 34.68
C SER A 90 -12.00 0.68 33.37
N GLU A 91 -11.33 0.55 32.22
CA GLU A 91 -11.82 0.99 30.89
C GLU A 91 -12.07 -0.15 29.89
N ASN A 92 -12.29 -1.38 30.38
CA ASN A 92 -12.97 -2.45 29.64
C ASN A 92 -12.35 -2.84 28.27
N CYS A 93 -11.04 -3.06 28.15
CA CYS A 93 -10.33 -3.34 26.88
C CYS A 93 -10.89 -4.50 26.01
N LYS A 94 -11.72 -5.41 26.54
CA LYS A 94 -12.46 -6.39 25.71
C LYS A 94 -13.44 -5.71 24.75
N GLU A 95 -14.06 -4.61 25.18
CA GLU A 95 -14.95 -3.78 24.37
C GLU A 95 -14.20 -3.13 23.21
N VAL A 96 -12.94 -2.70 23.41
CA VAL A 96 -12.09 -2.19 22.32
C VAL A 96 -11.88 -3.26 21.23
N HIS A 97 -11.68 -4.52 21.59
CA HIS A 97 -11.59 -5.61 20.60
C HIS A 97 -12.90 -5.78 19.83
N THR A 98 -14.05 -5.83 20.53
CA THR A 98 -15.38 -5.89 19.90
C THR A 98 -15.60 -4.69 18.97
N LEU A 99 -15.29 -3.48 19.42
CA LEU A 99 -15.40 -2.24 18.64
C LEU A 99 -14.50 -2.25 17.40
N VAL A 100 -13.29 -2.80 17.46
CA VAL A 100 -12.40 -2.92 16.27
C VAL A 100 -13.03 -3.84 15.20
N VAL A 101 -13.68 -4.93 15.62
CA VAL A 101 -14.40 -5.83 14.70
C VAL A 101 -15.68 -5.18 14.18
N GLU A 102 -16.49 -4.58 15.06
CA GLU A 102 -17.78 -3.97 14.73
C GLU A 102 -17.64 -2.69 13.89
N SER A 103 -16.59 -1.89 14.10
CA SER A 103 -16.30 -0.68 13.33
C SER A 103 -16.22 -0.96 11.82
N ALA A 104 -15.68 -2.11 11.42
CA ALA A 104 -15.62 -2.50 10.01
C ALA A 104 -17.03 -2.67 9.42
N TYR A 105 -17.93 -3.33 10.15
CA TYR A 105 -19.33 -3.52 9.76
C TYR A 105 -20.13 -2.21 9.81
N GLU A 106 -19.89 -1.36 10.80
CA GLU A 106 -20.54 -0.05 10.90
C GLU A 106 -20.13 0.87 9.74
N ILE A 107 -18.84 0.95 9.40
CA ILE A 107 -18.38 1.72 8.23
C ILE A 107 -19.01 1.20 6.94
N ILE A 108 -19.16 -0.12 6.78
CA ILE A 108 -19.87 -0.71 5.63
C ILE A 108 -21.36 -0.33 5.65
N LYS A 109 -22.03 -0.33 6.81
CA LYS A 109 -23.43 0.06 6.95
C LYS A 109 -23.67 1.54 6.64
N LEU A 110 -22.75 2.43 7.04
CA LEU A 110 -22.86 3.88 6.86
C LEU A 110 -22.40 4.37 5.48
N LYS A 111 -21.28 3.83 4.97
CA LYS A 111 -20.60 4.29 3.75
C LYS A 111 -20.74 3.33 2.56
N GLY A 112 -21.18 2.09 2.80
CA GLY A 112 -21.26 1.01 1.81
C GLY A 112 -19.93 0.34 1.49
N HIS A 113 -18.79 0.83 2.00
CA HIS A 113 -17.46 0.30 1.69
C HIS A 113 -16.36 0.80 2.65
N THR A 114 -15.34 -0.02 2.89
CA THR A 114 -14.06 0.37 3.48
C THR A 114 -13.02 0.61 2.37
N ASN A 115 -12.13 1.59 2.54
CA ASN A 115 -11.06 1.87 1.58
C ASN A 115 -9.85 2.61 2.18
N TRP A 116 -10.05 3.78 2.79
CA TRP A 116 -8.95 4.66 3.21
C TRP A 116 -7.95 4.01 4.17
N ALA A 117 -8.44 3.39 5.26
CA ALA A 117 -7.59 2.70 6.23
C ALA A 117 -6.83 1.53 5.61
N VAL A 118 -7.49 0.74 4.76
CA VAL A 118 -6.86 -0.40 4.05
C VAL A 118 -5.74 0.10 3.12
N GLY A 119 -5.99 1.15 2.35
CA GLY A 119 -4.99 1.75 1.45
C GLY A 119 -3.75 2.27 2.18
N LEU A 120 -3.94 2.90 3.34
CA LEU A 120 -2.85 3.40 4.16
C LEU A 120 -2.03 2.27 4.79
N SER A 121 -2.69 1.23 5.33
CA SER A 121 -2.02 0.04 5.89
C SER A 121 -1.22 -0.73 4.83
N VAL A 122 -1.77 -0.90 3.62
CA VAL A 122 -1.06 -1.51 2.48
C VAL A 122 0.17 -0.68 2.11
N ALA A 123 0.06 0.65 2.05
CA ALA A 123 1.19 1.51 1.73
C ALA A 123 2.27 1.52 2.83
N ASP A 124 1.93 1.32 4.11
CA ASP A 124 2.92 1.14 5.19
C ASP A 124 3.66 -0.20 5.11
N LEU A 125 2.95 -1.28 4.78
CA LEU A 125 3.53 -2.59 4.54
C LEU A 125 4.50 -2.55 3.35
N ILE A 126 4.09 -1.93 2.23
CA ILE A 126 4.94 -1.72 1.04
C ILE A 126 6.17 -0.86 1.38
N GLU A 127 6.01 0.19 2.20
CA GLU A 127 7.11 1.05 2.60
C GLU A 127 8.20 0.28 3.35
N SER A 128 7.82 -0.63 4.26
CA SER A 128 8.79 -1.49 4.95
C SER A 128 9.52 -2.44 4.00
N MET A 129 8.82 -3.01 3.01
CA MET A 129 9.43 -3.93 2.04
C MET A 129 10.43 -3.20 1.15
N LEU A 130 10.04 -2.07 0.56
CA LEU A 130 10.87 -1.32 -0.39
C LEU A 130 12.06 -0.62 0.25
N LYS A 131 11.88 -0.07 1.46
CA LYS A 131 12.96 0.59 2.22
C LYS A 131 13.76 -0.39 3.09
N ASN A 132 13.45 -1.69 3.02
CA ASN A 132 14.04 -2.76 3.81
C ASN A 132 14.18 -2.43 5.31
N LEU A 133 13.09 -1.97 5.93
CA LEU A 133 13.12 -1.44 7.31
C LEU A 133 13.11 -2.54 8.39
N SER A 134 13.02 -3.82 8.01
CA SER A 134 12.90 -4.99 8.90
C SER A 134 11.86 -4.82 10.03
N ARG A 135 10.80 -4.06 9.78
CA ARG A 135 9.70 -3.85 10.74
C ARG A 135 8.86 -5.11 10.90
N ILE A 136 8.30 -5.29 12.09
CA ILE A 136 7.40 -6.40 12.41
C ILE A 136 5.96 -5.98 12.08
N TYR A 137 5.25 -6.79 11.30
CA TYR A 137 3.82 -6.61 11.01
C TYR A 137 3.04 -7.90 11.31
N PRO A 138 1.78 -7.80 11.80
CA PRO A 138 0.88 -8.95 11.91
C PRO A 138 0.33 -9.29 10.51
N VAL A 139 1.09 -10.07 9.75
CA VAL A 139 0.75 -10.47 8.37
C VAL A 139 0.34 -11.93 8.30
N SER A 140 -0.50 -12.26 7.32
CA SER A 140 -0.97 -13.63 7.11
C SER A 140 0.18 -14.51 6.63
N THR A 141 0.55 -15.52 7.42
CA THR A 141 1.68 -16.43 7.16
C THR A 141 1.20 -17.87 7.33
N MET A 142 1.90 -18.83 6.67
CA MET A 142 1.60 -20.25 6.85
C MET A 142 2.01 -20.68 8.25
N VAL A 143 1.05 -21.13 9.05
CA VAL A 143 1.27 -21.51 10.48
C VAL A 143 1.42 -23.01 10.70
N LYS A 144 1.67 -23.78 9.63
CA LYS A 144 1.87 -25.23 9.70
C LYS A 144 3.07 -25.56 10.59
N GLY A 145 2.87 -26.43 11.58
CA GLY A 145 3.86 -26.77 12.61
C GLY A 145 3.92 -25.80 13.79
N MET A 146 3.20 -24.67 13.76
CA MET A 146 3.15 -23.71 14.87
C MET A 146 1.89 -23.94 15.72
N TYR A 147 2.01 -23.77 17.05
CA TYR A 147 0.90 -23.89 18.00
C TYR A 147 0.07 -25.19 17.91
N GLY A 148 0.68 -26.29 17.41
CA GLY A 148 -0.01 -27.57 17.20
C GLY A 148 -0.87 -27.65 15.93
N ILE A 149 -0.75 -26.69 15.01
CA ILE A 149 -1.51 -26.66 13.75
C ILE A 149 -0.76 -27.49 12.70
N GLU A 150 -1.21 -28.70 12.40
CA GLU A 150 -0.59 -29.58 11.39
C GLU A 150 -1.04 -29.30 9.95
N ASN A 151 -2.16 -28.58 9.81
CA ASN A 151 -2.78 -28.26 8.52
C ASN A 151 -2.17 -27.01 7.86
N GLU A 152 -2.29 -26.91 6.54
CA GLU A 152 -1.87 -25.73 5.76
C GLU A 152 -2.91 -24.62 5.89
N VAL A 153 -2.80 -23.87 7.00
CA VAL A 153 -3.63 -22.71 7.32
C VAL A 153 -2.76 -21.45 7.31
N PHE A 154 -3.34 -20.34 6.87
CA PHE A 154 -2.72 -19.02 6.92
C PHE A 154 -3.40 -18.16 8.00
N LEU A 155 -2.64 -17.69 8.98
CA LEU A 155 -3.11 -16.82 10.07
C LEU A 155 -2.16 -15.62 10.24
N SER A 156 -2.67 -14.53 10.81
CA SER A 156 -1.87 -13.35 11.11
C SER A 156 -0.91 -13.63 12.27
N LEU A 157 0.40 -13.62 12.00
CA LEU A 157 1.46 -13.68 13.00
C LEU A 157 2.40 -12.48 12.85
N PRO A 158 3.06 -12.02 13.93
CA PRO A 158 4.10 -11.00 13.85
C PRO A 158 5.30 -11.54 13.07
N GLY A 159 5.48 -11.08 11.84
CA GLY A 159 6.60 -11.44 10.97
C GLY A 159 7.46 -10.22 10.60
N ILE A 160 8.77 -10.44 10.42
CA ILE A 160 9.66 -9.42 9.83
C ILE A 160 9.28 -9.27 8.36
N ASN A 161 8.84 -8.07 7.98
CA ASN A 161 8.42 -7.78 6.62
C ASN A 161 9.59 -7.27 5.77
N GLN A 162 10.27 -8.21 5.13
CA GLN A 162 11.42 -7.98 4.26
C GLN A 162 11.21 -8.71 2.92
N CYS A 163 11.55 -8.06 1.80
CA CYS A 163 11.63 -8.73 0.52
C CYS A 163 12.75 -9.77 0.57
N TYR A 164 12.41 -11.06 0.43
CA TYR A 164 13.40 -12.11 0.24
C TYR A 164 14.11 -11.88 -1.10
N GLN A 165 15.34 -11.37 -1.03
CA GLN A 165 16.27 -11.45 -2.15
C GLN A 165 16.80 -12.89 -2.16
N PRO A 166 16.45 -13.74 -3.14
CA PRO A 166 17.15 -15.01 -3.29
C PRO A 166 18.63 -14.71 -3.47
N GLU A 167 19.48 -15.46 -2.78
CA GLU A 167 20.91 -15.39 -2.98
C GLU A 167 21.20 -15.71 -4.45
N VAL A 168 21.59 -14.70 -5.21
CA VAL A 168 22.10 -14.90 -6.57
C VAL A 168 23.47 -15.57 -6.39
N GLU A 169 23.51 -16.87 -6.60
CA GLU A 169 24.77 -17.63 -6.73
C GLU A 169 25.67 -16.88 -7.72
N ARG A 170 26.86 -16.50 -7.24
CA ARG A 170 27.91 -15.79 -8.01
C ARG A 170 28.89 -16.78 -8.62
#